data_AF-A0AAW1GU29-F1
#
_entry.id   AF-A0AAW1GU29-F1
#
_cell.length_a   1.000
_cell.length_b   1.000
_cell.length_c   1.000
_cell.angle_alpha   90.00
_cell.angle_beta   90.00
_cell.angle_gamma   90.00
#
_symmetry.space_group_name_H-M   'P 1'
#
loop_
_entity.id
_entity.type
_entity.pdbx_description
1 polymer ?
#
loop_
_entity_poly.entity_id
_entity_poly.type
_entity_poly.pdbx_seq_one_letter_code
_entity_poly.pdbx_strand_id
1 'polypeptide(L)'
;MKINADATIFENGDDGLGFVCLDESGSVRVGSKRVKVRWHPEIAEAKTVDMAKEGDMQCIVFESDSLSVVLVVNLVKSRSLSRCPLGLCIYGICLYLIVSCQAVVCMLSVG
;
A
#
# COMPACT_ATOMS: atom_id res chain seq x y z
N MET A 1 -16.81 3.93 -2.95
CA MET A 1 -15.70 4.47 -3.78
C MET A 1 -14.77 3.35 -4.22
N LYS A 2 -14.36 3.24 -5.48
CA LYS A 2 -13.38 2.25 -5.97
C LYS A 2 -12.04 2.94 -6.26
N ILE A 3 -10.93 2.37 -5.81
CA ILE A 3 -9.58 2.90 -6.02
C ILE A 3 -8.70 1.82 -6.66
N ASN A 4 -8.04 2.19 -7.74
CA ASN A 4 -6.91 1.48 -8.31
C ASN A 4 -5.66 2.36 -8.14
N ALA A 5 -4.63 1.84 -7.49
CA ALA A 5 -3.39 2.56 -7.22
C ALA A 5 -2.21 1.65 -7.53
N ASP A 6 -1.16 2.24 -8.10
CA ASP A 6 0.00 1.52 -8.64
C ASP A 6 1.25 2.42 -8.60
N ALA A 7 2.41 1.81 -8.36
CA ALA A 7 3.70 2.46 -8.35
C ALA A 7 4.66 1.85 -9.39
N THR A 8 5.34 2.72 -10.12
CA THR A 8 6.38 2.32 -11.09
C THR A 8 7.75 2.81 -10.61
N ILE A 9 8.70 1.90 -10.46
CA ILE A 9 10.10 2.23 -10.16
C ILE A 9 10.84 2.42 -11.48
N PHE A 10 11.46 3.57 -11.68
CA PHE A 10 12.25 3.85 -12.88
C PHE A 10 13.73 3.51 -12.68
N GLU A 11 14.41 3.13 -13.77
CA GLU A 11 15.84 2.80 -13.74
C GLU A 11 16.73 3.97 -13.30
N ASN A 12 16.27 5.20 -13.53
CA ASN A 12 16.96 6.42 -13.11
C ASN A 12 16.87 6.70 -11.59
N GLY A 13 16.22 5.83 -10.82
CA GLY A 13 16.07 5.94 -9.37
C GLY A 13 14.93 6.85 -8.92
N ASP A 14 14.07 7.31 -9.84
CA ASP A 14 12.80 7.96 -9.49
C ASP A 14 11.71 6.91 -9.29
N ASP A 15 10.73 7.23 -8.44
CA ASP A 15 9.49 6.47 -8.34
C ASP A 15 8.33 7.29 -8.92
N GLY A 16 7.49 6.64 -9.72
CA GLY A 16 6.22 7.13 -10.22
C GLY A 16 5.08 6.56 -9.41
N LEU A 17 4.17 7.42 -9.00
CA LEU A 17 3.00 7.08 -8.20
C LEU A 17 1.76 7.46 -9.00
N GLY A 18 0.80 6.55 -9.13
CA GLY A 18 -0.45 6.78 -9.83
C GLY A 18 -1.67 6.23 -9.09
N PHE A 19 -2.80 6.91 -9.23
CA PHE A 19 -4.09 6.36 -8.81
C PHE A 19 -5.24 6.82 -9.71
N VAL A 20 -6.27 5.98 -9.77
CA VAL A 20 -7.58 6.25 -10.34
C VAL A 20 -8.64 5.91 -9.31
N CYS A 21 -9.54 6.84 -9.05
CA CYS A 21 -10.60 6.72 -8.07
C CYS A 21 -11.96 6.97 -8.74
N LEU A 22 -12.91 6.06 -8.56
CA LEU A 22 -14.30 6.19 -8.98
C LEU A 22 -15.17 6.35 -7.73
N ASP A 23 -15.90 7.46 -7.64
CA ASP A 23 -16.83 7.68 -6.53
C ASP A 23 -18.22 7.05 -6.78
N GLU A 24 -19.12 7.23 -5.82
CA GLU A 24 -20.48 6.68 -5.88
C GLU A 24 -21.39 7.39 -6.88
N SER A 25 -21.03 8.62 -7.28
CA SER A 25 -21.72 9.35 -8.35
C SER A 25 -21.27 8.91 -9.76
N GLY A 26 -20.25 8.04 -9.84
CA GLY A 26 -19.59 7.67 -11.08
C GLY A 26 -18.54 8.68 -11.55
N SER A 27 -18.18 9.66 -10.72
CA SER A 27 -17.13 10.63 -11.06
C SER A 27 -15.75 10.01 -10.89
N VAL A 28 -14.86 10.30 -11.84
CA VAL A 28 -13.50 9.78 -11.86
C VAL A 28 -12.53 10.86 -11.41
N ARG A 29 -11.67 10.53 -10.44
CA ARG A 29 -10.51 11.33 -10.03
C ARG A 29 -9.23 10.57 -10.36
N VAL A 30 -8.24 11.29 -10.88
CA VAL A 30 -6.92 10.74 -11.19
C VAL A 30 -5.85 11.59 -10.54
N GLY A 31 -4.78 10.96 -10.10
CA GLY A 31 -3.62 11.66 -9.57
C GLY A 31 -2.35 10.93 -9.92
N SER A 32 -1.30 11.69 -10.24
CA SER A 32 0.02 11.15 -10.48
C SER A 32 1.09 12.05 -9.89
N LYS A 33 2.19 11.44 -9.45
CA LYS A 33 3.34 12.15 -8.88
C LYS A 33 4.62 11.39 -9.18
N ARG A 34 5.65 12.10 -9.63
CA ARG A 34 7.02 11.58 -9.70
C ARG A 34 7.82 12.11 -8.52
N VAL A 35 8.54 11.24 -7.83
CA VAL A 35 9.36 11.59 -6.68
C VAL A 35 10.80 11.15 -6.92
N LYS A 36 11.75 12.03 -6.57
CA LYS A 36 13.19 11.74 -6.61
C LYS A 36 13.63 10.98 -5.37
N VAL A 37 13.07 9.80 -5.19
CA VAL A 37 13.41 8.88 -4.11
C VAL A 37 13.14 7.48 -4.61
N ARG A 38 13.95 6.53 -4.16
CA ARG A 38 13.76 5.11 -4.44
C ARG A 38 13.25 4.42 -3.19
N TRP A 39 11.97 4.07 -3.20
CA TRP A 39 11.36 3.24 -2.16
C TRP A 39 11.44 1.76 -2.52
N HIS A 40 11.21 0.93 -1.50
CA HIS A 40 10.89 -0.46 -1.74
C HIS A 40 9.52 -0.53 -2.47
N PRO A 41 9.30 -1.44 -3.44
CA PRO A 41 8.07 -1.49 -4.23
C PRO A 41 6.79 -1.38 -3.40
N GLU A 42 6.66 -2.17 -2.33
CA GLU A 42 5.51 -2.22 -1.43
C GLU A 42 5.30 -0.91 -0.66
N ILE A 43 6.38 -0.16 -0.40
CA ILE A 43 6.28 1.18 0.20
C ILE A 43 5.80 2.18 -0.85
N ALA A 44 6.28 2.08 -2.08
CA ALA A 44 5.82 2.94 -3.17
C ALA A 44 4.32 2.73 -3.44
N GLU A 45 3.87 1.48 -3.48
CA GLU A 45 2.45 1.10 -3.53
C GLU A 45 1.67 1.67 -2.33
N ALA A 46 2.18 1.54 -1.10
CA ALA A 46 1.52 2.12 0.06
C ALA A 46 1.28 3.63 -0.08
N LYS A 47 2.27 4.32 -0.67
CA LYS A 47 2.25 5.78 -0.87
C LYS A 47 1.24 6.19 -1.94
N THR A 48 0.99 5.36 -2.96
CA THR A 48 -0.05 5.64 -3.97
C THR A 48 -1.44 5.53 -3.35
N VAL A 49 -1.66 4.57 -2.46
CA VAL A 49 -2.91 4.47 -1.69
C VAL A 49 -3.10 5.67 -0.77
N ASP A 50 -2.04 6.09 -0.05
CA ASP A 50 -2.08 7.30 0.79
C ASP A 50 -2.42 8.56 -0.04
N MET A 51 -1.96 8.64 -1.29
CA MET A 51 -2.31 9.74 -2.21
C MET A 51 -3.77 9.69 -2.67
N ALA A 52 -4.31 8.50 -2.91
CA ALA A 52 -5.70 8.32 -3.34
C ALA A 52 -6.71 8.55 -2.20
N LYS A 53 -6.25 8.43 -0.96
CA LYS A 53 -7.04 8.51 0.26
C LYS A 53 -7.30 9.97 0.66
N GLU A 54 -8.38 10.52 0.14
CA GLU A 54 -9.06 11.68 0.73
C GLU A 54 -10.43 11.22 1.25
N GLY A 55 -10.57 11.00 2.56
CA GLY A 55 -11.83 10.60 3.19
C GLY A 55 -11.78 9.31 4.00
N ASP A 56 -12.95 8.78 4.35
CA ASP A 56 -13.10 7.59 5.19
C ASP A 56 -12.89 6.29 4.40
N MET A 57 -12.05 5.39 4.92
CA MET A 57 -11.64 4.17 4.21
C MET A 57 -12.62 3.02 4.30
N GLN A 58 -13.65 3.13 5.14
CA GLN A 58 -14.59 2.04 5.36
C GLN A 58 -15.39 1.67 4.10
N CYS A 59 -15.65 2.63 3.21
CA CYS A 59 -16.48 2.45 2.02
C CYS A 59 -15.67 2.39 0.71
N ILE A 60 -14.37 2.09 0.81
CA ILE A 60 -13.47 2.02 -0.35
C ILE A 60 -13.34 0.57 -0.82
N VAL A 61 -13.55 0.25 -2.09
CA VAL A 61 -13.10 -1.00 -2.72
C VAL A 61 -11.70 -0.74 -3.29
N PHE A 62 -10.71 -1.49 -2.83
CA PHE A 62 -9.31 -1.28 -3.21
C PHE A 62 -8.85 -2.44 -4.09
N GLU A 63 -8.27 -2.11 -5.25
CA GLU A 63 -7.68 -3.06 -6.19
C GLU A 63 -6.21 -2.69 -6.41
N SER A 64 -5.33 -3.68 -6.27
CA SER A 64 -3.90 -3.61 -6.54
C SER A 64 -3.43 -5.03 -6.90
N ASP A 65 -2.40 -5.15 -7.71
CA ASP A 65 -1.73 -6.41 -8.03
C ASP A 65 -0.79 -6.88 -6.91
N SER A 66 -0.50 -6.02 -5.94
CA SER A 66 0.32 -6.33 -4.76
C SER A 66 -0.50 -6.92 -3.62
N LEU A 67 -0.40 -8.24 -3.44
CA LEU A 67 -1.11 -8.98 -2.39
C LEU A 67 -0.80 -8.46 -0.97
N SER A 68 0.45 -8.05 -0.71
CA SER A 68 0.87 -7.51 0.58
C SER A 68 0.15 -6.20 0.90
N VAL A 69 -0.01 -5.33 -0.09
CA VAL A 69 -0.70 -4.04 0.05
C VAL A 69 -2.19 -4.25 0.28
N VAL A 70 -2.82 -5.15 -0.48
CA VAL A 70 -4.23 -5.53 -0.31
C VAL A 70 -4.50 -6.05 1.12
N LEU A 71 -3.62 -6.90 1.64
CA LEU A 71 -3.73 -7.44 2.99
C LEU A 71 -3.69 -6.33 4.04
N VAL A 72 -2.75 -5.38 3.92
CA VAL A 72 -2.63 -4.28 4.88
C VAL A 72 -3.82 -3.32 4.81
N VAL A 73 -4.30 -2.99 3.61
CA VAL A 73 -5.49 -2.15 3.45
C VAL A 73 -6.71 -2.80 4.12
N ASN A 74 -6.90 -4.12 3.98
CA ASN A 74 -7.99 -4.84 4.63
C ASN A 74 -7.86 -4.86 6.17
N LEU A 75 -6.64 -5.03 6.68
CA LEU A 75 -6.37 -4.93 8.13
C LEU A 75 -6.70 -3.53 8.67
N VAL A 76 -6.27 -2.48 7.99
CA VAL A 76 -6.49 -1.08 8.40
C VAL A 76 -7.98 -0.71 8.33
N LYS A 77 -8.70 -1.20 7.32
CA LYS A 77 -10.17 -1.09 7.25
C LYS A 77 -10.87 -1.71 8.45
N SER A 78 -10.50 -2.95 8.83
CA SER A 78 -11.16 -3.68 9.92
C SER A 78 -10.98 -3.03 11.30
N ARG A 79 -9.98 -2.15 11.45
CA ARG A 79 -9.63 -1.50 12.73
C ARG A 79 -10.06 -0.03 12.83
N SER A 80 -10.82 0.51 11.86
CA SER A 80 -11.19 1.94 11.83
C SER A 80 -9.99 2.90 11.94
N LEU A 81 -8.82 2.48 11.49
CA LEU A 81 -7.60 3.30 11.53
C LEU A 81 -7.59 4.26 10.35
N SER A 82 -8.55 5.20 10.35
CA SER A 82 -8.78 6.14 9.26
C SER A 82 -7.61 7.10 9.02
N ARG A 83 -6.69 7.28 9.98
CA ARG A 83 -5.59 8.27 9.92
C ARG A 83 -4.17 7.71 9.97
N CYS A 84 -3.98 6.40 10.01
CA CYS A 84 -2.61 5.85 9.99
C CYS A 84 -2.01 5.96 8.58
N PRO A 85 -0.78 6.48 8.43
CA PRO A 85 -0.05 6.43 7.16
C PRO A 85 0.23 4.96 6.80
N LEU A 86 -0.32 4.50 5.67
CA LEU A 86 -0.27 3.09 5.28
C LEU A 86 1.17 2.60 5.10
N GLY A 87 2.07 3.48 4.67
CA GLY A 87 3.50 3.17 4.57
C GLY A 87 4.12 2.72 5.89
N LEU A 88 3.69 3.25 7.04
CA LEU A 88 4.22 2.83 8.35
C LEU A 88 3.64 1.47 8.79
N CYS A 89 2.37 1.23 8.46
CA CYS A 89 1.72 -0.07 8.73
C CYS A 89 2.32 -1.17 7.86
N ILE A 90 2.57 -0.91 6.58
CA ILE A 90 3.24 -1.85 5.67
C ILE A 90 4.67 -2.09 6.14
N TYR A 91 5.42 -1.06 6.53
CA TYR A 91 6.76 -1.27 7.09
C TYR A 91 6.73 -2.12 8.35
N GLY A 92 5.83 -1.83 9.30
CA GLY A 92 5.67 -2.60 10.52
C GLY A 92 5.23 -4.06 10.29
N ILE A 93 4.33 -4.29 9.33
CA ILE A 93 3.84 -5.64 8.99
C ILE A 93 4.89 -6.41 8.18
N CYS A 94 5.57 -5.78 7.23
CA CYS A 94 6.72 -6.37 6.54
C CYS A 94 7.83 -6.70 7.54
N LEU A 95 8.17 -5.81 8.48
CA LEU A 95 9.16 -6.10 9.51
C LEU A 95 8.71 -7.26 10.40
N TYR A 96 7.45 -7.26 10.83
CA TYR A 96 6.87 -8.34 11.64
C TYR A 96 6.87 -9.67 10.90
N LEU A 97 6.49 -9.69 9.62
CA LEU A 97 6.49 -10.89 8.78
C LEU A 97 7.90 -11.36 8.45
N ILE A 98 8.86 -10.47 8.21
CA ILE A 98 10.26 -10.83 7.99
C ILE A 98 10.87 -11.41 9.27
N VAL A 99 10.63 -10.78 10.43
CA VAL A 99 11.11 -11.28 11.74
C VAL A 99 10.42 -12.60 12.09
N SER A 100 9.13 -12.75 11.80
CA SER A 100 8.39 -14.00 12.05
C SER A 100 8.81 -15.11 11.08
N CYS A 101 9.05 -14.81 9.81
CA CYS A 101 9.61 -15.76 8.84
C CYS A 101 11.04 -16.16 9.22
N GLN A 102 11.89 -15.23 9.67
CA GLN A 102 13.22 -15.57 10.19
C GLN A 102 13.13 -16.43 11.45
N ALA A 103 12.18 -16.16 12.35
CA ALA A 103 11.95 -17.02 13.52
C ALA A 103 11.49 -18.43 13.12
N VAL A 104 10.64 -18.57 12.10
CA VAL A 104 10.19 -19.88 11.58
C VAL A 104 11.30 -20.61 10.82
N VAL A 105 12.09 -19.91 10.02
CA VAL A 105 13.24 -20.48 9.29
C VAL A 105 14.36 -20.87 10.25
N CYS A 106 14.61 -20.08 11.32
CA CYS A 106 15.55 -20.43 12.37
C CYS A 106 15.08 -21.65 13.18
N MET A 107 13.77 -21.86 13.39
CA MET A 107 13.28 -23.09 14.05
C MET A 107 13.38 -24.33 13.14
N LEU A 108 13.27 -24.17 11.81
CA LEU A 108 13.38 -25.28 10.86
C LEU A 108 14.83 -25.67 10.53
N SER A 109 15.81 -24.83 10.85
CA SER A 109 17.24 -25.10 10.63
C SER A 109 17.96 -25.74 11.83
N VAL A 110 17.25 -26.06 12.92
CA VAL A 110 17.76 -26.83 14.08
C VAL A 110 17.29 -28.29 14.04
N GLY A 111 16.83 -28.78 12.89
CA GLY A 111 16.46 -30.17 12.64
C GLY A 111 17.56 -30.96 11.97
#